data_AF-A0A421JQ14-F1
#
_entry.id   AF-A0A421JQ14-F1
#
_cell.length_a   1.000
_cell.length_b   1.000
_cell.length_c   1.000
_cell.angle_alpha   90.00
_cell.angle_beta   90.00
_cell.angle_gamma   90.00
#
_symmetry.space_group_name_H-M   'P 1'
#
loop_
_entity.id
_entity.type
_entity.pdbx_description
1 polymer ?
#
loop_
_entity_poly.entity_id
_entity_poly.type
_entity_poly.pdbx_seq_one_letter_code
_entity_poly.pdbx_strand_id
1 'polypeptide(L)'
;MSILTAERLVRLAYNYPNLHNTWYLIATACLTIVNQPQEIPKLYHFALRQQLLNAPADDSILTDKQMLQLAQDSINSANKYLDLTAVGVNLPDLLVYTQNLPLKFKYSRSEDIHATQDTITCRIREVILKSIALGGLPKAINALMILKTVTPASLKAGVIPERNLIVHPGHIPSNSIVSEDVDGTSFEQSTTTDTIDGPISKQSIDTRQIKKDLVRGSKMWNSIYTNKINTRIKQQMLTAYPDLWYFAYHHVYAPLLSYTDILSGKETSMCVVACLIPQDVNPQLKGHLRGALNNGATRKELDEVRNLAFDICDWSGGVNWKGGKEGVAKLLVKLAYSYPELSNTWYLVAIACISQLNLPEDVPIICYFALQQELLQQQLEVQDNSYLLQLAQDCIDSVEKHQNDSNFQLPEIIIKPEYSKYSTPDEARKVQQNIIDQIREVILKISVMIGMPKSINAMAALKSGTPSTFTATTSSAIPHRPSMIRPEATPTPSGTVTPESIDTGLLSHELTRGSDFWNSIYSNKINQRIKSQLLDAYPDLWYYIYHHVYSPLLSFTDILPGKETSFSAIACMIPQDVNPQLKGHLRGALNNGATREEINSVRALVIEICECKGDVTWKQGKESIPQL
;
A
#
# COMPACT_ATOMS: atom_id res chain seq x y z
N MET A 1 14.56 -0.63 21.51
CA MET A 1 13.91 -0.26 22.79
C MET A 1 12.40 -0.31 22.60
N SER A 2 11.64 -0.59 23.66
CA SER A 2 10.17 -0.57 23.63
C SER A 2 9.65 0.86 23.50
N ILE A 3 8.76 1.13 22.55
CA ILE A 3 8.21 2.48 22.32
C ILE A 3 7.08 2.78 23.31
N LEU A 4 6.14 1.84 23.51
CA LEU A 4 5.02 2.03 24.42
C LEU A 4 5.39 1.54 25.83
N THR A 5 5.63 2.50 26.73
CA THR A 5 5.66 2.28 28.18
C THR A 5 4.24 2.40 28.76
N ALA A 6 4.05 1.99 30.01
CA ALA A 6 2.77 2.17 30.72
C ALA A 6 2.33 3.65 30.73
N GLU A 7 3.25 4.56 31.00
CA GLU A 7 3.03 6.02 30.99
C GLU A 7 2.59 6.52 29.61
N ARG A 8 3.26 6.07 28.54
CA ARG A 8 2.91 6.44 27.16
C ARG A 8 1.54 5.90 26.75
N LEU A 9 1.18 4.69 27.18
CA LEU A 9 -0.17 4.14 26.95
C LEU A 9 -1.26 4.97 27.65
N VAL A 10 -1.07 5.31 28.92
CA VAL A 10 -2.00 6.17 29.67
C VAL A 10 -2.08 7.56 29.01
N ARG A 11 -0.94 8.14 28.61
CA ARG A 11 -0.89 9.41 27.87
C ARG A 11 -1.69 9.35 26.58
N LEU A 12 -1.49 8.33 25.73
CA LEU A 12 -2.25 8.19 24.48
C LEU A 12 -3.76 8.10 24.72
N ALA A 13 -4.19 7.44 25.79
CA ALA A 13 -5.62 7.23 26.08
C ALA A 13 -6.34 8.44 26.69
N TYR A 14 -5.62 9.30 27.43
CA TYR A 14 -6.25 10.34 28.25
C TYR A 14 -5.76 11.76 28.00
N ASN A 15 -4.58 11.96 27.39
CA ASN A 15 -4.09 13.32 27.04
C ASN A 15 -4.86 13.95 25.86
N TYR A 16 -5.68 13.14 25.17
CA TYR A 16 -6.46 13.51 23.99
C TYR A 16 -7.95 13.24 24.23
N PRO A 17 -8.64 14.05 25.06
CA PRO A 17 -9.98 13.76 25.55
C PRO A 17 -11.03 13.67 24.44
N ASN A 18 -10.87 14.39 23.32
CA ASN A 18 -11.81 14.31 22.20
C ASN A 18 -11.63 13.00 21.39
N LEU A 19 -10.56 12.25 21.65
CA LEU A 19 -10.29 10.94 21.06
C LEU A 19 -10.54 9.77 22.01
N HIS A 20 -11.21 9.96 23.14
CA HIS A 20 -11.36 8.91 24.18
C HIS A 20 -11.84 7.54 23.66
N ASN A 21 -12.70 7.50 22.65
CA ASN A 21 -13.24 6.25 22.06
C ASN A 21 -12.54 5.82 20.76
N THR A 22 -11.52 6.56 20.32
CA THR A 22 -10.85 6.39 19.02
C THR A 22 -9.32 6.49 19.07
N TRP A 23 -8.72 6.87 20.20
CA TRP A 23 -7.27 7.06 20.36
C TRP A 23 -6.47 5.82 19.92
N TYR A 24 -6.99 4.63 20.24
CA TYR A 24 -6.35 3.35 19.91
C TYR A 24 -6.41 3.05 18.40
N LEU A 25 -7.41 3.58 17.68
CA LEU A 25 -7.46 3.51 16.22
C LEU A 25 -6.38 4.41 15.60
N ILE A 26 -6.25 5.64 16.11
CA ILE A 26 -5.26 6.61 15.64
C ILE A 26 -3.84 6.09 15.91
N ALA A 27 -3.60 5.56 17.12
CA ALA A 27 -2.34 4.95 17.49
C ALA A 27 -2.04 3.70 16.64
N THR A 28 -3.03 2.83 16.40
CA THR A 28 -2.87 1.65 15.53
C THR A 28 -2.48 2.04 14.11
N ALA A 29 -3.17 3.03 13.54
CA ALA A 29 -2.87 3.57 12.22
C ALA A 29 -1.42 4.08 12.17
N CYS A 30 -1.03 4.93 13.12
CA CYS A 30 0.31 5.50 13.18
C CYS A 30 1.40 4.43 13.35
N LEU A 31 1.26 3.51 14.33
CA LEU A 31 2.21 2.42 14.58
C LEU A 31 2.37 1.48 13.38
N THR A 32 1.29 1.23 12.64
CA THR A 32 1.35 0.48 11.39
C THR A 32 2.21 1.22 10.36
N ILE A 33 2.00 2.52 10.18
CA ILE A 33 2.71 3.33 9.18
C ILE A 33 4.18 3.53 9.52
N VAL A 34 4.53 3.78 10.78
CA VAL A 34 5.93 3.89 11.23
C VAL A 34 6.64 2.53 11.31
N ASN A 35 5.98 1.46 10.83
CA ASN A 35 6.48 0.08 10.86
C ASN A 35 6.90 -0.33 12.28
N GLN A 36 6.06 -0.13 13.29
CA GLN A 36 6.28 -0.59 14.68
C GLN A 36 5.23 -1.62 15.12
N PRO A 37 5.04 -2.73 14.37
CA PRO A 37 3.99 -3.71 14.65
C PRO A 37 4.14 -4.35 16.03
N GLN A 38 5.36 -4.47 16.57
CA GLN A 38 5.63 -5.05 17.89
C GLN A 38 5.02 -4.27 19.07
N GLU A 39 4.56 -3.03 18.83
CA GLU A 39 3.89 -2.21 19.84
C GLU A 39 2.37 -2.40 19.84
N ILE A 40 1.79 -2.90 18.74
CA ILE A 40 0.34 -3.11 18.58
C ILE A 40 -0.23 -4.04 19.65
N PRO A 41 0.42 -5.15 20.07
CA PRO A 41 -0.09 -5.98 21.16
C PRO A 41 -0.31 -5.23 22.47
N LYS A 42 0.63 -4.36 22.86
CA LYS A 42 0.55 -3.58 24.11
C LYS A 42 -0.62 -2.59 24.04
N LEU A 43 -0.73 -1.90 22.91
CA LEU A 43 -1.84 -0.99 22.60
C LEU A 43 -3.19 -1.72 22.66
N TYR A 44 -3.29 -2.87 22.02
CA TYR A 44 -4.50 -3.68 21.91
C TYR A 44 -4.98 -4.17 23.29
N HIS A 45 -4.10 -4.80 24.07
CA HIS A 45 -4.45 -5.29 25.41
C HIS A 45 -4.81 -4.14 26.36
N PHE A 46 -4.23 -2.95 26.18
CA PHE A 46 -4.63 -1.79 26.96
C PHE A 46 -5.99 -1.26 26.52
N ALA A 47 -6.24 -1.14 25.21
CA ALA A 47 -7.54 -0.70 24.68
C ALA A 47 -8.70 -1.61 25.13
N LEU A 48 -8.51 -2.94 25.11
CA LEU A 48 -9.52 -3.91 25.56
C LEU A 48 -9.93 -3.76 27.04
N ARG A 49 -9.04 -3.23 27.88
CA ARG A 49 -9.33 -2.98 29.30
C ARG A 49 -9.81 -1.55 29.53
N GLN A 50 -9.12 -0.60 28.93
CA GLN A 50 -9.35 0.84 29.09
C GLN A 50 -10.73 1.25 28.57
N GLN A 51 -11.19 0.68 27.45
CA GLN A 51 -12.50 1.01 26.88
C GLN A 51 -13.70 0.49 27.70
N LEU A 52 -13.47 -0.41 28.67
CA LEU A 52 -14.47 -0.84 29.63
C LEU A 52 -14.66 0.15 30.79
N LEU A 53 -13.78 1.15 30.89
CA LEU A 53 -13.82 2.20 31.92
C LEU A 53 -14.48 3.47 31.40
N ASN A 54 -15.11 4.22 32.29
CA ASN A 54 -15.65 5.55 31.99
C ASN A 54 -14.53 6.55 31.65
N ALA A 55 -14.91 7.66 31.00
CA ALA A 55 -14.00 8.78 30.77
C ALA A 55 -13.59 9.42 32.12
N PRO A 56 -12.35 9.94 32.23
CA PRO A 56 -11.90 10.61 33.44
C PRO A 56 -12.62 11.95 33.62
N ALA A 57 -12.74 12.38 34.89
CA ALA A 57 -13.32 13.68 35.24
C ALA A 57 -12.30 14.83 35.20
N ASP A 58 -11.01 14.52 35.33
CA ASP A 58 -9.89 15.47 35.30
C ASP A 58 -8.58 14.80 34.83
N ASP A 59 -7.50 15.58 34.70
CA ASP A 59 -6.20 15.14 34.19
C ASP A 59 -5.32 14.38 35.21
N SER A 60 -5.79 14.22 36.46
CA SER A 60 -5.00 13.53 37.51
C SER A 60 -4.70 12.06 37.17
N ILE A 61 -5.49 11.51 36.23
CA ILE A 61 -5.39 10.14 35.71
C ILE A 61 -4.04 9.84 35.04
N LEU A 62 -3.35 10.86 34.50
CA LEU A 62 -2.08 10.68 33.77
C LEU A 62 -0.94 10.15 34.66
N THR A 63 -1.00 10.45 35.95
CA THR A 63 0.00 10.04 36.95
C THR A 63 -0.56 9.03 37.97
N ASP A 64 -1.79 8.56 37.78
CA ASP A 64 -2.44 7.66 38.72
C ASP A 64 -1.74 6.29 38.74
N LYS A 65 -1.38 5.83 39.94
CA LYS A 65 -0.60 4.60 40.13
C LYS A 65 -1.32 3.36 39.65
N GLN A 66 -2.65 3.29 39.82
CA GLN A 66 -3.42 2.11 39.45
C GLN A 66 -3.69 2.07 37.95
N MET A 67 -3.86 3.21 37.29
CA MET A 67 -3.92 3.27 35.83
C MET A 67 -2.60 2.91 35.17
N LEU A 68 -1.48 3.39 35.73
CA LEU A 68 -0.16 2.96 35.28
C LEU A 68 0.04 1.45 35.49
N GLN A 69 -0.45 0.90 36.62
CA GLN A 69 -0.43 -0.54 36.85
C GLN A 69 -1.30 -1.30 35.83
N LEU A 70 -2.51 -0.83 35.53
CA LEU A 70 -3.38 -1.42 34.52
C LEU A 70 -2.70 -1.45 33.14
N ALA A 71 -2.05 -0.36 32.75
CA ALA A 71 -1.29 -0.29 31.51
C ALA A 71 -0.08 -1.25 31.51
N GLN A 72 0.64 -1.34 32.63
CA GLN A 72 1.74 -2.28 32.79
C GLN A 72 1.27 -3.74 32.73
N ASP A 73 0.12 -4.05 33.35
CA ASP A 73 -0.49 -5.37 33.28
C ASP A 73 -0.97 -5.70 31.86
N SER A 74 -1.33 -4.70 31.06
CA SER A 74 -1.62 -4.88 29.62
C SER A 74 -0.38 -5.18 28.80
N ILE A 75 0.74 -4.53 29.09
CA ILE A 75 2.04 -4.87 28.48
C ILE A 75 2.46 -6.29 28.87
N ASN A 76 2.40 -6.64 30.15
CA ASN A 76 2.75 -7.96 30.67
C ASN A 76 1.87 -9.04 30.05
N SER A 77 0.57 -8.75 29.93
CA SER A 77 -0.39 -9.64 29.27
C SER A 77 -0.05 -9.84 27.79
N ALA A 78 0.26 -8.77 27.05
CA ALA A 78 0.60 -8.88 25.64
C ALA A 78 1.86 -9.73 25.42
N ASN A 79 2.89 -9.55 26.24
CA ASN A 79 4.12 -10.34 26.17
C ASN A 79 3.86 -11.82 26.49
N LYS A 80 3.12 -12.08 27.58
CA LYS A 80 2.77 -13.45 27.99
C LYS A 80 1.94 -14.18 26.93
N TYR A 81 1.08 -13.46 26.19
CA TYR A 81 0.31 -14.05 25.08
C TYR A 81 1.20 -14.54 23.95
N LEU A 82 2.24 -13.78 23.59
CA LEU A 82 3.19 -14.18 22.55
C LEU A 82 3.89 -15.50 22.92
N ASP A 83 4.35 -15.64 24.17
CA ASP A 83 5.04 -16.84 24.64
C ASP A 83 4.12 -18.07 24.66
N LEU A 84 2.87 -17.90 25.11
CA LEU A 84 1.92 -19.00 25.26
C LEU A 84 1.33 -19.45 23.92
N THR A 85 1.06 -18.51 23.01
CA THR A 85 0.67 -18.84 21.62
C THR A 85 1.79 -19.61 20.91
N ALA A 86 3.07 -19.28 21.17
CA ALA A 86 4.20 -19.99 20.58
C ALA A 86 4.28 -21.47 20.99
N VAL A 87 3.72 -21.84 22.14
CA VAL A 87 3.64 -23.23 22.62
C VAL A 87 2.25 -23.87 22.41
N GLY A 88 1.38 -23.24 21.61
CA GLY A 88 0.08 -23.80 21.23
C GLY A 88 -1.02 -23.71 22.28
N VAL A 89 -0.84 -22.87 23.32
CA VAL A 89 -1.85 -22.67 24.37
C VAL A 89 -2.81 -21.54 23.96
N ASN A 90 -4.09 -21.87 23.80
CA ASN A 90 -5.14 -20.88 23.66
C ASN A 90 -5.39 -20.19 25.00
N LEU A 91 -5.46 -18.86 24.99
CA LEU A 91 -5.48 -18.07 26.22
C LEU A 91 -6.90 -17.61 26.56
N PRO A 92 -7.24 -17.57 27.87
CA PRO A 92 -8.58 -17.21 28.34
C PRO A 92 -8.94 -15.76 28.00
N ASP A 93 -10.20 -15.39 28.19
CA ASP A 93 -10.67 -14.02 27.97
C ASP A 93 -9.90 -13.00 28.82
N LEU A 94 -9.62 -11.83 28.24
CA LEU A 94 -8.95 -10.72 28.92
C LEU A 94 -9.90 -10.06 29.92
N LEU A 95 -9.99 -10.65 31.11
CA LEU A 95 -10.72 -10.07 32.23
C LEU A 95 -9.88 -8.96 32.90
N VAL A 96 -10.56 -7.87 33.29
CA VAL A 96 -9.95 -6.78 34.07
C VAL A 96 -9.99 -7.18 35.54
N TYR A 97 -8.85 -7.53 36.12
CA TYR A 97 -8.72 -7.77 37.56
C TYR A 97 -7.81 -6.72 38.19
N THR A 98 -8.35 -5.54 38.46
CA THR A 98 -7.68 -4.55 39.31
C THR A 98 -8.71 -4.00 40.30
N GLN A 99 -8.54 -4.39 41.56
CA GLN A 99 -9.32 -3.82 42.65
C GLN A 99 -8.94 -2.34 42.78
N ASN A 100 -9.94 -1.48 42.97
CA ASN A 100 -9.83 -0.06 43.31
C ASN A 100 -9.53 0.96 42.20
N LEU A 101 -9.59 0.61 40.90
CA LEU A 101 -9.35 1.57 39.80
C LEU A 101 -10.03 2.94 40.01
N PRO A 102 -9.38 4.05 39.60
CA PRO A 102 -9.94 5.41 39.77
C PRO A 102 -11.16 5.68 38.88
N LEU A 103 -11.42 4.83 37.89
CA LEU A 103 -12.52 4.94 36.94
C LEU A 103 -13.51 3.79 37.12
N LYS A 104 -14.81 4.12 37.13
CA LYS A 104 -15.89 3.13 37.19
C LYS A 104 -15.98 2.33 35.88
N PHE A 105 -16.35 1.06 36.00
CA PHE A 105 -16.70 0.21 34.86
C PHE A 105 -18.00 0.69 34.19
N LYS A 106 -18.04 0.63 32.86
CA LYS A 106 -19.21 0.93 32.03
C LYS A 106 -20.27 -0.17 32.07
N TYR A 107 -19.83 -1.43 32.25
CA TYR A 107 -20.67 -2.61 32.09
C TYR A 107 -20.60 -3.50 33.31
N SER A 108 -21.74 -4.10 33.67
CA SER A 108 -21.84 -5.08 34.75
C SER A 108 -22.13 -6.50 34.24
N ARG A 109 -22.51 -6.67 32.96
CA ARG A 109 -22.81 -7.96 32.34
C ARG A 109 -21.64 -8.41 31.47
N SER A 110 -21.32 -9.70 31.52
CA SER A 110 -20.24 -10.31 30.73
C SER A 110 -20.48 -10.21 29.22
N GLU A 111 -21.73 -10.30 28.77
CA GLU A 111 -22.12 -10.18 27.36
C GLU A 111 -21.76 -8.81 26.78
N ASP A 112 -22.07 -7.73 27.51
CA ASP A 112 -21.76 -6.36 27.09
C ASP A 112 -20.24 -6.09 27.06
N ILE A 113 -19.50 -6.68 28.01
CA ILE A 113 -18.03 -6.62 28.04
C ILE A 113 -17.45 -7.31 26.81
N HIS A 114 -17.90 -8.54 26.52
CA HIS A 114 -17.45 -9.30 25.36
C HIS A 114 -17.79 -8.58 24.05
N ALA A 115 -19.02 -8.09 23.89
CA ALA A 115 -19.43 -7.33 22.71
C ALA A 115 -18.58 -6.06 22.48
N THR A 116 -18.21 -5.36 23.56
CA THR A 116 -17.33 -4.20 23.49
C THR A 116 -15.91 -4.59 23.05
N GLN A 117 -15.37 -5.67 23.62
CA GLN A 117 -14.04 -6.17 23.27
C GLN A 117 -13.97 -6.70 21.83
N ASP A 118 -15.01 -7.37 21.36
CA ASP A 118 -15.16 -7.81 19.98
C ASP A 118 -15.18 -6.60 19.02
N THR A 119 -16.01 -5.60 19.33
CA THR A 119 -16.07 -4.34 18.56
C THR A 119 -14.71 -3.65 18.47
N ILE A 120 -13.95 -3.57 19.57
CA ILE A 120 -12.60 -2.99 19.58
C ILE A 120 -11.66 -3.76 18.66
N THR A 121 -11.72 -5.10 18.73
CA THR A 121 -10.88 -6.00 17.94
C THR A 121 -11.16 -5.85 16.45
N CYS A 122 -12.44 -5.88 16.06
CA CYS A 122 -12.87 -5.67 14.68
C CYS A 122 -12.45 -4.28 14.16
N ARG A 123 -12.61 -3.23 14.96
CA ARG A 123 -12.18 -1.87 14.59
C ARG A 123 -10.66 -1.76 14.40
N ILE A 124 -9.84 -2.43 15.23
CA ILE A 124 -8.37 -2.44 15.06
C ILE A 124 -7.97 -3.17 13.77
N ARG A 125 -8.56 -4.35 13.50
CA ARG A 125 -8.32 -5.07 12.23
C ARG A 125 -8.64 -4.20 11.02
N GLU A 126 -9.79 -3.53 11.08
CA GLU A 126 -10.27 -2.67 10.01
C GLU A 126 -9.35 -1.45 9.77
N VAL A 127 -8.83 -0.82 10.84
CA VAL A 127 -7.83 0.25 10.71
C VAL A 127 -6.57 -0.26 10.01
N ILE A 128 -6.05 -1.42 10.42
CA ILE A 128 -4.83 -1.98 9.84
C ILE A 128 -5.07 -2.33 8.36
N LEU A 129 -6.21 -2.94 8.03
CA LEU A 129 -6.58 -3.25 6.66
C LEU A 129 -6.69 -1.98 5.80
N LYS A 130 -7.40 -0.94 6.27
CA LYS A 130 -7.49 0.33 5.53
C LYS A 130 -6.15 1.03 5.37
N SER A 131 -5.21 0.82 6.31
CA SER A 131 -3.86 1.39 6.24
C SER A 131 -3.06 0.90 5.04
N ILE A 132 -3.46 -0.21 4.39
CA ILE A 132 -2.86 -0.69 3.12
C ILE A 132 -2.86 0.41 2.07
N ALA A 133 -3.96 1.16 1.93
CA ALA A 133 -4.06 2.23 0.93
C ALA A 133 -3.07 3.38 1.16
N LEU A 134 -2.56 3.53 2.37
CA LEU A 134 -1.77 4.67 2.81
C LEU A 134 -0.29 4.33 2.99
N GLY A 135 0.04 3.14 3.50
CA GLY A 135 1.41 2.71 3.77
C GLY A 135 1.79 1.34 3.20
N GLY A 136 0.90 0.72 2.41
CA GLY A 136 1.15 -0.52 1.70
C GLY A 136 0.84 -1.81 2.47
N LEU A 137 0.71 -2.89 1.71
CA LEU A 137 0.46 -4.25 2.19
C LEU A 137 1.49 -4.76 3.21
N PRO A 138 2.82 -4.58 3.02
CA PRO A 138 3.80 -5.23 3.90
C PRO A 138 3.64 -4.84 5.37
N LYS A 139 3.43 -3.55 5.66
CA LYS A 139 3.24 -3.04 7.02
C LYS A 139 1.94 -3.53 7.64
N ALA A 140 0.85 -3.51 6.86
CA ALA A 140 -0.45 -4.01 7.32
C ALA A 140 -0.44 -5.52 7.59
N ILE A 141 0.22 -6.31 6.75
CA ILE A 141 0.41 -7.75 6.97
C ILE A 141 1.18 -7.99 8.27
N ASN A 142 2.30 -7.30 8.50
CA ASN A 142 3.06 -7.44 9.75
C ASN A 142 2.21 -7.11 10.98
N ALA A 143 1.40 -6.05 10.90
CA ALA A 143 0.50 -5.62 11.96
C ALA A 143 -0.66 -6.60 12.23
N LEU A 144 -1.30 -7.16 11.19
CA LEU A 144 -2.37 -8.16 11.36
C LEU A 144 -1.82 -9.50 11.84
N MET A 145 -0.65 -9.92 11.33
CA MET A 145 -0.01 -11.16 11.74
C MET A 145 0.36 -11.14 13.22
N ILE A 146 0.85 -10.01 13.74
CA ILE A 146 1.17 -9.90 15.18
C ILE A 146 -0.08 -9.69 16.04
N LEU A 147 -1.10 -8.97 15.55
CA LEU A 147 -2.37 -8.82 16.27
C LEU A 147 -3.02 -10.19 16.50
N LYS A 148 -3.01 -11.03 15.48
CA LYS A 148 -3.53 -12.40 15.53
C LYS A 148 -2.91 -13.23 16.66
N THR A 149 -1.60 -13.12 16.90
CA THR A 149 -0.91 -13.94 17.92
C THR A 149 -1.27 -13.56 19.36
N VAL A 150 -1.87 -12.39 19.55
CA VAL A 150 -2.28 -11.85 20.86
C VAL A 150 -3.79 -11.67 20.99
N THR A 151 -4.56 -12.10 19.99
CA THR A 151 -6.02 -12.06 20.04
C THR A 151 -6.57 -13.28 20.79
N PRO A 152 -7.38 -13.10 21.86
CA PRO A 152 -8.08 -14.20 22.53
C PRO A 152 -8.93 -15.04 21.56
N ALA A 153 -9.07 -16.33 21.84
CA ALA A 153 -9.76 -17.26 20.93
C ALA A 153 -11.22 -16.85 20.62
N SER A 154 -11.91 -16.30 21.62
CA SER A 154 -13.28 -15.78 21.54
C SER A 154 -13.42 -14.53 20.65
N LEU A 155 -12.33 -13.81 20.41
CA LEU A 155 -12.28 -12.57 19.62
C LEU A 155 -11.58 -12.74 18.27
N LYS A 156 -11.17 -13.97 17.90
CA LYS A 156 -10.55 -14.25 16.60
C LYS A 156 -11.53 -14.00 15.45
N ALA A 157 -10.99 -13.57 14.31
CA ALA A 157 -11.81 -13.39 13.11
C ALA A 157 -12.44 -14.73 12.70
N GLY A 158 -13.64 -14.65 12.14
CA GLY A 158 -14.29 -15.81 11.52
C GLY A 158 -13.53 -16.29 10.26
N VAL A 159 -14.08 -17.29 9.59
CA VAL A 159 -13.55 -17.80 8.32
C VAL A 159 -14.10 -17.06 7.09
N ILE A 160 -15.13 -16.24 7.29
CA ILE A 160 -15.81 -15.46 6.25
C ILE A 160 -15.39 -13.99 6.40
N PRO A 161 -15.06 -13.28 5.31
CA PRO A 161 -14.84 -11.84 5.35
C PRO A 161 -16.03 -11.05 5.89
N GLU A 162 -15.75 -9.96 6.60
CA GLU A 162 -16.76 -9.02 7.11
C GLU A 162 -17.44 -8.26 5.95
N ARG A 163 -16.69 -8.04 4.87
CA ARG A 163 -17.20 -7.48 3.61
C ARG A 163 -17.91 -8.55 2.80
N ASN A 164 -19.02 -8.16 2.18
CA ASN A 164 -19.66 -8.96 1.15
C ASN A 164 -18.69 -9.21 -0.02
N LEU A 165 -18.65 -10.45 -0.49
CA LEU A 165 -17.76 -10.85 -1.58
C LEU A 165 -18.33 -10.37 -2.93
N ILE A 166 -17.45 -9.93 -3.82
CA ILE A 166 -17.73 -9.70 -5.25
C ILE A 166 -17.52 -10.96 -6.11
N VAL A 167 -16.96 -12.02 -5.53
CA VAL A 167 -16.71 -13.31 -6.20
C VAL A 167 -17.07 -14.45 -5.25
N HIS A 168 -17.83 -15.42 -5.74
CA HIS A 168 -18.21 -16.65 -5.04
C HIS A 168 -17.66 -17.87 -5.81
N PRO A 169 -16.48 -18.38 -5.43
CA PRO A 169 -15.92 -19.59 -6.01
C PRO A 169 -16.81 -20.81 -5.74
N GLY A 170 -16.73 -21.82 -6.60
CA GLY A 170 -17.37 -23.12 -6.38
C GLY A 170 -18.83 -23.25 -6.84
N HIS A 171 -19.43 -22.22 -7.46
CA HIS A 171 -20.75 -22.37 -8.09
C HIS A 171 -20.60 -23.09 -9.45
N ILE A 172 -20.74 -24.42 -9.42
CA ILE A 172 -20.86 -25.24 -10.64
C ILE A 172 -22.37 -25.39 -10.94
N PRO A 173 -22.87 -24.85 -12.07
CA PRO A 173 -24.26 -25.04 -12.46
C PRO A 173 -24.58 -26.54 -12.58
N SER A 174 -25.64 -27.03 -11.92
CA SER A 174 -25.97 -28.48 -11.88
C SER A 174 -26.19 -29.11 -13.25
N ASN A 175 -26.55 -28.30 -14.25
CA ASN A 175 -26.68 -28.71 -15.66
C ASN A 175 -25.33 -28.93 -16.39
N SER A 176 -24.20 -28.72 -15.72
CA SER A 176 -22.85 -28.96 -16.26
C SER A 176 -22.32 -30.37 -15.94
N ILE A 177 -23.02 -31.12 -15.08
CA ILE A 177 -22.69 -32.51 -14.72
C ILE A 177 -23.24 -33.42 -15.81
N VAL A 178 -22.36 -34.08 -16.57
CA VAL A 178 -22.76 -34.84 -17.77
C VAL A 178 -22.84 -36.34 -17.48
N SER A 179 -22.00 -36.87 -16.58
CA SER A 179 -22.12 -38.26 -16.09
C SER A 179 -21.21 -38.54 -14.88
N GLU A 180 -21.56 -39.54 -14.07
CA GLU A 180 -20.64 -40.20 -13.13
C GLU A 180 -20.13 -41.50 -13.77
N ASP A 181 -18.81 -41.65 -13.90
CA ASP A 181 -18.18 -42.93 -14.25
C ASP A 181 -17.49 -43.56 -13.02
N VAL A 182 -16.90 -44.74 -13.22
CA VAL A 182 -16.32 -45.57 -12.15
C VAL A 182 -15.06 -44.92 -11.54
N ASP A 183 -14.48 -43.91 -12.19
CA ASP A 183 -13.30 -43.16 -11.76
C ASP A 183 -13.62 -41.69 -11.34
N GLY A 184 -14.85 -41.20 -11.54
CA GLY A 184 -15.34 -39.91 -11.04
C GLY A 184 -16.37 -39.19 -11.94
N THR A 185 -16.80 -38.00 -11.52
CA THR A 185 -17.78 -37.18 -12.25
C THR A 185 -17.13 -36.45 -13.44
N SER A 186 -17.70 -36.57 -14.64
CA SER A 186 -17.27 -35.91 -15.88
C SER A 186 -18.18 -34.73 -16.24
N PHE A 187 -17.58 -33.61 -16.67
CA PHE A 187 -18.23 -32.35 -17.02
C PHE A 187 -18.03 -32.03 -18.51
N GLU A 188 -19.00 -31.36 -19.16
CA GLU A 188 -18.83 -30.77 -20.50
C GLU A 188 -17.68 -29.74 -20.46
N GLN A 189 -16.96 -29.54 -21.58
CA GLN A 189 -15.82 -28.61 -21.71
C GLN A 189 -15.95 -27.38 -20.80
N SER A 190 -15.09 -27.31 -19.78
CA SER A 190 -15.28 -26.52 -18.56
C SER A 190 -15.67 -25.07 -18.83
N THR A 191 -16.91 -24.69 -18.49
CA THR A 191 -17.33 -23.27 -18.37
C THR A 191 -16.70 -22.57 -17.16
N THR A 192 -15.98 -23.32 -16.34
CA THR A 192 -15.25 -22.88 -15.16
C THR A 192 -13.75 -22.80 -15.44
N THR A 193 -13.06 -21.94 -14.71
CA THR A 193 -11.59 -21.85 -14.70
C THR A 193 -11.10 -21.91 -13.26
N ASP A 194 -10.05 -22.69 -13.01
CA ASP A 194 -9.49 -22.82 -11.68
C ASP A 194 -8.74 -21.56 -11.26
N THR A 195 -8.92 -21.19 -10.00
CA THR A 195 -8.17 -20.13 -9.34
C THR A 195 -7.62 -20.61 -8.00
N ILE A 196 -6.74 -19.81 -7.39
CA ILE A 196 -6.22 -20.08 -6.05
C ILE A 196 -7.34 -20.18 -4.98
N ASP A 197 -8.50 -19.56 -5.22
CA ASP A 197 -9.69 -19.58 -4.36
C ASP A 197 -10.72 -20.66 -4.74
N GLY A 198 -10.43 -21.45 -5.77
CA GLY A 198 -11.30 -22.50 -6.30
C GLY A 198 -11.80 -22.20 -7.71
N PRO A 199 -12.55 -23.12 -8.32
CA PRO A 199 -13.10 -22.94 -9.66
C PRO A 199 -14.10 -21.77 -9.68
N ILE A 200 -14.01 -20.93 -10.71
CA ILE A 200 -14.93 -19.81 -10.94
C ILE A 200 -15.55 -19.89 -12.34
N SER A 201 -16.71 -19.27 -12.51
CA SER A 201 -17.31 -18.98 -13.82
C SER A 201 -17.73 -17.51 -13.89
N LYS A 202 -18.28 -17.05 -15.03
CA LYS A 202 -18.86 -15.71 -15.13
C LYS A 202 -19.99 -15.49 -14.11
N GLN A 203 -20.68 -16.56 -13.70
CA GLN A 203 -21.75 -16.55 -12.70
C GLN A 203 -21.22 -16.44 -11.27
N SER A 204 -19.94 -16.74 -11.02
CA SER A 204 -19.29 -16.52 -9.74
C SER A 204 -19.14 -15.04 -9.38
N ILE A 205 -19.25 -14.12 -10.34
CA ILE A 205 -19.02 -12.68 -10.13
C ILE A 205 -20.33 -11.97 -9.78
N ASP A 206 -20.41 -11.40 -8.57
CA ASP A 206 -21.57 -10.63 -8.11
C ASP A 206 -21.50 -9.18 -8.60
N THR A 207 -22.07 -8.96 -9.79
CA THR A 207 -22.16 -7.62 -10.40
C THR A 207 -23.02 -6.65 -9.59
N ARG A 208 -23.97 -7.14 -8.78
CA ARG A 208 -24.79 -6.28 -7.92
C ARG A 208 -23.96 -5.77 -6.74
N GLN A 209 -23.15 -6.63 -6.14
CA GLN A 209 -22.24 -6.25 -5.05
C GLN A 209 -21.16 -5.28 -5.55
N ILE A 210 -20.54 -5.54 -6.71
CA ILE A 210 -19.59 -4.61 -7.34
C ILE A 210 -20.22 -3.23 -7.56
N LYS A 211 -21.44 -3.17 -8.11
CA LYS A 211 -22.17 -1.90 -8.27
C LYS A 211 -22.38 -1.19 -6.93
N LYS A 212 -22.79 -1.91 -5.88
CA LYS A 212 -22.97 -1.33 -4.54
C LYS A 212 -21.67 -0.72 -4.02
N ASP A 213 -20.56 -1.43 -4.18
CA ASP A 213 -19.24 -0.95 -3.74
C ASP A 213 -18.79 0.28 -4.52
N LEU A 214 -19.01 0.32 -5.84
CA LEU A 214 -18.70 1.51 -6.66
C LEU A 214 -19.56 2.72 -6.26
N VAL A 215 -20.86 2.52 -6.03
CA VAL A 215 -21.75 3.60 -5.56
C VAL A 215 -21.32 4.10 -4.18
N ARG A 216 -20.98 3.19 -3.26
CA ARG A 216 -20.47 3.55 -1.92
C ARG A 216 -19.13 4.29 -2.02
N GLY A 217 -18.24 3.85 -2.90
CA GLY A 217 -16.98 4.51 -3.24
C GLY A 217 -17.16 5.94 -3.72
N SER A 218 -18.10 6.16 -4.66
CA SER A 218 -18.45 7.50 -5.14
C SER A 218 -18.96 8.40 -4.02
N LYS A 219 -19.83 7.89 -3.14
CA LYS A 219 -20.32 8.64 -1.97
C LYS A 219 -19.19 9.03 -1.02
N MET A 220 -18.30 8.10 -0.69
CA MET A 220 -17.13 8.35 0.17
C MET A 220 -16.16 9.36 -0.47
N TRP A 221 -15.87 9.22 -1.76
CA TRP A 221 -15.02 10.17 -2.50
C TRP A 221 -15.59 11.59 -2.45
N ASN A 222 -16.89 11.74 -2.68
CA ASN A 222 -17.57 13.04 -2.68
C ASN A 222 -17.78 13.63 -1.28
N SER A 223 -17.82 12.81 -0.24
CA SER A 223 -17.86 13.30 1.13
C SER A 223 -16.50 13.85 1.58
N ILE A 224 -15.40 13.26 1.10
CA ILE A 224 -14.04 13.75 1.35
C ILE A 224 -13.75 15.00 0.53
N TYR A 225 -13.98 14.94 -0.80
CA TYR A 225 -13.66 16.01 -1.74
C TYR A 225 -14.94 16.66 -2.29
N THR A 226 -15.26 17.85 -1.81
CA THR A 226 -16.50 18.56 -2.20
C THR A 226 -16.34 19.32 -3.52
N ASN A 227 -17.41 19.36 -4.32
CA ASN A 227 -17.55 20.24 -5.49
C ASN A 227 -16.38 20.11 -6.48
N LYS A 228 -15.86 21.23 -6.99
CA LYS A 228 -14.79 21.29 -8.00
C LYS A 228 -13.49 20.55 -7.59
N ILE A 229 -13.26 20.31 -6.30
CA ILE A 229 -12.05 19.63 -5.81
C ILE A 229 -12.02 18.17 -6.26
N ASN A 230 -13.14 17.45 -6.19
CA ASN A 230 -13.22 16.05 -6.61
C ASN A 230 -12.80 15.87 -8.08
N THR A 231 -13.29 16.77 -8.94
CA THR A 231 -13.10 16.74 -10.38
C THR A 231 -11.68 17.12 -10.71
N ARG A 232 -11.12 18.13 -10.02
CA ARG A 232 -9.72 18.53 -10.18
C ARG A 232 -8.76 17.39 -9.84
N ILE A 233 -8.92 16.74 -8.69
CA ILE A 233 -8.02 15.67 -8.26
C ILE A 233 -8.15 14.45 -9.19
N LYS A 234 -9.38 14.08 -9.58
CA LYS A 234 -9.62 13.06 -10.60
C LYS A 234 -8.88 13.39 -11.90
N GLN A 235 -9.00 14.61 -12.39
CA GLN A 235 -8.36 15.04 -13.64
C GLN A 235 -6.82 15.05 -13.52
N GLN A 236 -6.28 15.43 -12.37
CA GLN A 236 -4.85 15.38 -12.09
C GLN A 236 -4.32 13.94 -12.20
N MET A 237 -5.03 12.97 -11.61
CA MET A 237 -4.66 11.55 -11.75
C MET A 237 -4.80 11.06 -13.20
N LEU A 238 -5.94 11.33 -13.86
CA LEU A 238 -6.17 10.90 -15.24
C LEU A 238 -5.10 11.40 -16.22
N THR A 239 -4.69 12.66 -16.07
CA THR A 239 -3.67 13.27 -16.93
C THR A 239 -2.24 12.88 -16.57
N ALA A 240 -2.02 12.35 -15.37
CA ALA A 240 -0.73 11.80 -14.99
C ALA A 240 -0.58 10.36 -15.49
N TYR A 241 -1.60 9.53 -15.24
CA TYR A 241 -1.74 8.18 -15.77
C TYR A 241 -3.19 7.69 -15.59
N PRO A 242 -3.98 7.39 -16.64
CA PRO A 242 -5.39 7.03 -16.47
C PRO A 242 -5.62 5.81 -15.57
N ASP A 243 -4.73 4.83 -15.63
CA ASP A 243 -4.75 3.64 -14.78
C ASP A 243 -4.59 3.98 -13.28
N LEU A 244 -3.95 5.11 -12.93
CA LEU A 244 -3.86 5.59 -11.55
C LEU A 244 -5.22 5.99 -10.97
N TRP A 245 -6.02 6.75 -11.73
CA TRP A 245 -7.39 7.06 -11.28
C TRP A 245 -8.23 5.80 -11.21
N TYR A 246 -8.13 4.95 -12.24
CA TYR A 246 -8.88 3.70 -12.29
C TYR A 246 -8.62 2.85 -11.05
N PHE A 247 -7.34 2.61 -10.72
CA PHE A 247 -6.95 1.84 -9.54
C PHE A 247 -7.38 2.51 -8.23
N ALA A 248 -7.12 3.80 -8.08
CA ALA A 248 -7.51 4.56 -6.88
C ALA A 248 -9.01 4.44 -6.60
N TYR A 249 -9.85 4.58 -7.62
CA TYR A 249 -11.30 4.52 -7.44
C TYR A 249 -11.81 3.09 -7.22
N HIS A 250 -11.51 2.17 -8.16
CA HIS A 250 -12.14 0.85 -8.20
C HIS A 250 -11.54 -0.14 -7.20
N HIS A 251 -10.28 0.04 -6.78
CA HIS A 251 -9.57 -0.92 -5.93
C HIS A 251 -9.15 -0.34 -4.56
N VAL A 252 -9.31 0.97 -4.33
CA VAL A 252 -9.01 1.60 -3.04
C VAL A 252 -10.24 2.28 -2.43
N TYR A 253 -10.82 3.29 -3.09
CA TYR A 253 -11.95 4.03 -2.50
C TYR A 253 -13.21 3.16 -2.41
N ALA A 254 -13.57 2.43 -3.47
CA ALA A 254 -14.80 1.64 -3.52
C ALA A 254 -14.81 0.43 -2.56
N PRO A 255 -13.87 -0.54 -2.64
CA PRO A 255 -13.94 -1.75 -1.81
C PRO A 255 -13.38 -1.56 -0.39
N LEU A 256 -12.34 -0.73 -0.23
CA LEU A 256 -11.57 -0.66 1.01
C LEU A 256 -12.00 0.52 1.90
N LEU A 257 -11.81 1.77 1.41
CA LEU A 257 -12.03 2.95 2.27
C LEU A 257 -13.51 3.22 2.54
N SER A 258 -14.39 2.96 1.57
CA SER A 258 -15.82 3.27 1.70
C SER A 258 -16.61 2.26 2.54
N TYR A 259 -16.04 1.08 2.84
CA TYR A 259 -16.68 0.12 3.75
C TYR A 259 -16.73 0.73 5.14
N THR A 260 -17.94 1.08 5.60
CA THR A 260 -18.14 1.90 6.81
C THR A 260 -18.98 1.20 7.88
N ASP A 261 -19.19 -0.10 7.73
CA ASP A 261 -20.00 -0.91 8.64
C ASP A 261 -19.25 -1.18 9.96
N ILE A 262 -17.91 -1.18 9.94
CA ILE A 262 -17.05 -1.30 11.14
C ILE A 262 -16.53 0.07 11.62
N LEU A 263 -16.00 0.89 10.70
CA LEU A 263 -15.54 2.25 11.00
C LEU A 263 -16.39 3.26 10.26
N SER A 264 -16.93 4.25 10.95
CA SER A 264 -17.67 5.34 10.30
C SER A 264 -16.79 6.12 9.31
N GLY A 265 -17.42 6.91 8.42
CA GLY A 265 -16.71 7.81 7.51
C GLY A 265 -15.81 8.82 8.24
N LYS A 266 -16.24 9.28 9.43
CA LYS A 266 -15.46 10.17 10.31
C LYS A 266 -14.19 9.48 10.81
N GLU A 267 -14.32 8.32 11.43
CA GLU A 267 -13.20 7.56 12.00
C GLU A 267 -12.22 7.11 10.92
N THR A 268 -12.75 6.65 9.78
CA THR A 268 -11.95 6.31 8.61
C THR A 268 -11.10 7.51 8.16
N SER A 269 -11.69 8.71 8.09
CA SER A 269 -10.97 9.92 7.68
C SER A 269 -9.90 10.33 8.69
N MET A 270 -10.17 10.21 10.00
CA MET A 270 -9.18 10.50 11.04
C MET A 270 -8.01 9.50 11.01
N CYS A 271 -8.28 8.20 10.78
CA CYS A 271 -7.22 7.19 10.61
C CYS A 271 -6.38 7.47 9.36
N VAL A 272 -7.01 7.88 8.26
CA VAL A 272 -6.27 8.30 7.05
C VAL A 272 -5.35 9.49 7.36
N VAL A 273 -5.82 10.52 8.07
CA VAL A 273 -4.98 11.65 8.50
C VAL A 273 -3.80 11.15 9.35
N ALA A 274 -4.04 10.28 10.31
CA ALA A 274 -3.00 9.68 11.16
C ALA A 274 -1.96 8.90 10.35
N CYS A 275 -2.38 8.25 9.25
CA CYS A 275 -1.47 7.55 8.36
C CYS A 275 -0.63 8.47 7.48
N LEU A 276 -1.11 9.67 7.15
CA LEU A 276 -0.42 10.59 6.22
C LEU A 276 0.69 11.38 6.91
N ILE A 277 0.54 11.69 8.20
CA ILE A 277 1.48 12.52 8.97
C ILE A 277 2.90 11.93 9.01
N PRO A 278 3.12 10.65 9.38
CA PRO A 278 4.47 10.09 9.49
C PRO A 278 5.18 9.90 8.15
N GLN A 279 4.48 10.08 7.03
CA GLN A 279 5.00 9.82 5.69
C GLN A 279 5.42 11.09 4.94
N ASP A 280 5.19 12.28 5.52
CA ASP A 280 5.49 13.57 4.92
C ASP A 280 4.84 13.79 3.53
N VAL A 281 3.57 13.41 3.41
CA VAL A 281 2.76 13.53 2.18
C VAL A 281 1.76 14.68 2.30
N ASN A 282 2.30 15.88 2.53
CA ASN A 282 1.53 17.10 2.81
C ASN A 282 0.46 17.47 1.77
N PRO A 283 0.66 17.28 0.44
CA PRO A 283 -0.38 17.54 -0.54
C PRO A 283 -1.67 16.75 -0.29
N GLN A 284 -1.54 15.46 0.05
CA GLN A 284 -2.66 14.57 0.36
C GLN A 284 -3.24 14.88 1.75
N LEU A 285 -2.37 15.10 2.75
CA LEU A 285 -2.78 15.45 4.12
C LEU A 285 -3.72 16.66 4.14
N LYS A 286 -3.42 17.71 3.37
CA LYS A 286 -4.27 18.90 3.27
C LYS A 286 -5.71 18.56 2.82
N GLY A 287 -5.84 17.72 1.80
CA GLY A 287 -7.15 17.28 1.29
C GLY A 287 -7.90 16.44 2.32
N HIS A 288 -7.23 15.49 2.95
CA HIS A 288 -7.83 14.57 3.91
C HIS A 288 -8.17 15.22 5.26
N LEU A 289 -7.43 16.23 5.72
CA LEU A 289 -7.84 17.06 6.87
C LEU A 289 -9.18 17.75 6.60
N ARG A 290 -9.36 18.33 5.41
CA ARG A 290 -10.63 18.92 5.02
C ARG A 290 -11.73 17.87 4.88
N GLY A 291 -11.40 16.71 4.29
CA GLY A 291 -12.33 15.59 4.16
C GLY A 291 -12.80 15.03 5.50
N ALA A 292 -11.92 14.96 6.50
CA ALA A 292 -12.30 14.55 7.85
C ALA A 292 -13.30 15.53 8.49
N LEU A 293 -13.09 16.84 8.31
CA LEU A 293 -14.08 17.86 8.73
C LEU A 293 -15.42 17.68 8.01
N ASN A 294 -15.40 17.42 6.70
CA ASN A 294 -16.62 17.19 5.91
C ASN A 294 -17.37 15.93 6.38
N ASN A 295 -16.65 14.92 6.85
CA ASN A 295 -17.20 13.69 7.43
C ASN A 295 -17.57 13.83 8.92
N GLY A 296 -17.54 15.04 9.49
CA GLY A 296 -18.04 15.33 10.83
C GLY A 296 -16.98 15.34 11.94
N ALA A 297 -15.67 15.27 11.60
CA ALA A 297 -14.62 15.53 12.58
C ALA A 297 -14.60 17.01 12.95
N THR A 298 -14.33 17.30 14.22
CA THR A 298 -14.10 18.65 14.72
C THR A 298 -12.64 19.04 14.52
N ARG A 299 -12.35 20.35 14.52
CA ARG A 299 -10.96 20.83 14.49
C ARG A 299 -10.16 20.33 15.70
N LYS A 300 -10.78 20.30 16.88
CA LYS A 300 -10.16 19.78 18.11
C LYS A 300 -9.77 18.31 17.97
N GLU A 301 -10.67 17.45 17.49
CA GLU A 301 -10.33 16.04 17.21
C GLU A 301 -9.15 15.93 16.23
N LEU A 302 -9.09 16.76 15.18
CA LEU A 302 -7.98 16.71 14.22
C LEU A 302 -6.66 17.25 14.76
N ASP A 303 -6.68 18.27 15.61
CA ASP A 303 -5.48 18.76 16.29
C ASP A 303 -4.94 17.70 17.26
N GLU A 304 -5.82 17.01 17.98
CA GLU A 304 -5.44 15.87 18.84
C GLU A 304 -4.92 14.68 18.04
N VAL A 305 -5.52 14.35 16.88
CA VAL A 305 -5.00 13.30 15.98
C VAL A 305 -3.58 13.62 15.55
N ARG A 306 -3.30 14.89 15.22
CA ARG A 306 -1.96 15.34 14.82
C ARG A 306 -0.96 15.20 15.96
N ASN A 307 -1.30 15.70 17.15
CA ASN A 307 -0.43 15.65 18.31
C ASN A 307 -0.14 14.20 18.74
N LEU A 308 -1.15 13.32 18.71
CA LEU A 308 -0.98 11.90 18.99
C LEU A 308 -0.05 11.23 17.97
N ALA A 309 -0.21 11.53 16.68
CA ALA A 309 0.68 11.01 15.64
C ALA A 309 2.13 11.51 15.84
N PHE A 310 2.33 12.79 16.16
CA PHE A 310 3.66 13.34 16.45
C PHE A 310 4.31 12.69 17.68
N ASP A 311 3.57 12.51 18.77
CA ASP A 311 4.04 11.78 19.95
C ASP A 311 4.59 10.39 19.55
N ILE A 312 3.86 9.63 18.73
CA ILE A 312 4.31 8.31 18.26
C ILE A 312 5.53 8.41 17.35
N CYS A 313 5.58 9.39 16.44
CA CYS A 313 6.74 9.63 15.58
C CYS A 313 8.00 9.92 16.41
N ASP A 314 7.89 10.83 17.38
CA ASP A 314 8.98 11.24 18.27
C ASP A 314 9.49 10.06 19.11
N TRP A 315 8.58 9.22 19.61
CA TRP A 315 8.95 8.05 20.41
C TRP A 315 9.53 6.90 19.58
N SER A 316 9.16 6.79 18.31
CA SER A 316 9.62 5.72 17.42
C SER A 316 11.04 5.95 16.91
N GLY A 317 11.43 7.22 16.75
CA GLY A 317 12.68 7.60 16.06
C GLY A 317 12.65 7.28 14.56
N GLY A 318 13.59 7.83 13.80
CA GLY A 318 13.77 7.52 12.37
C GLY A 318 12.70 8.07 11.43
N VAL A 319 11.76 8.90 11.91
CA VAL A 319 10.89 9.72 11.07
C VAL A 319 11.59 11.06 10.86
N ASN A 320 12.19 11.23 9.68
CA ASN A 320 12.86 12.47 9.29
C ASN A 320 12.05 13.16 8.19
N TRP A 321 11.75 14.44 8.41
CA TRP A 321 11.13 15.30 7.40
C TRP A 321 12.22 16.00 6.58
N LYS A 322 11.94 16.28 5.30
CA LYS A 322 12.98 16.64 4.32
C LYS A 322 13.82 17.88 4.66
N GLY A 323 15.11 17.78 4.33
CA GLY A 323 16.05 18.89 4.20
C GLY A 323 17.45 18.44 3.71
N GLY A 324 17.69 18.53 2.39
CA GLY A 324 19.04 18.55 1.77
C GLY A 324 19.30 17.51 0.66
N LYS A 325 19.80 17.97 -0.49
CA LYS A 325 20.20 17.17 -1.67
C LYS A 325 21.59 17.57 -2.17
N GLU A 326 22.65 16.90 -1.74
CA GLU A 326 23.97 17.09 -2.32
C GLU A 326 24.52 15.75 -2.82
N GLY A 327 24.75 15.65 -4.15
CA GLY A 327 25.41 14.49 -4.78
C GLY A 327 24.71 13.81 -5.96
N VAL A 328 23.55 14.30 -6.42
CA VAL A 328 22.67 13.59 -7.38
C VAL A 328 23.37 13.22 -8.70
N ALA A 329 24.17 14.11 -9.31
CA ALA A 329 24.81 13.84 -10.60
C ALA A 329 25.79 12.65 -10.56
N LYS A 330 26.64 12.57 -9.52
CA LYS A 330 27.58 11.45 -9.34
C LYS A 330 26.84 10.15 -9.02
N LEU A 331 25.75 10.24 -8.28
CA LEU A 331 24.90 9.09 -7.98
C LEU A 331 24.23 8.55 -9.25
N LEU A 332 23.68 9.39 -10.13
CA LEU A 332 23.04 8.94 -11.37
C LEU A 332 23.97 8.14 -12.28
N VAL A 333 25.18 8.65 -12.55
CA VAL A 333 26.18 7.93 -13.36
C VAL A 333 26.57 6.62 -12.70
N LYS A 334 26.75 6.63 -11.37
CA LYS A 334 27.12 5.42 -10.63
C LYS A 334 26.00 4.37 -10.68
N LEU A 335 24.74 4.73 -10.45
CA LEU A 335 23.59 3.83 -10.50
C LEU A 335 23.41 3.19 -11.89
N ALA A 336 23.64 3.97 -12.95
CA ALA A 336 23.40 3.55 -14.33
C ALA A 336 24.47 2.60 -14.89
N TYR A 337 25.71 2.65 -14.38
CA TYR A 337 26.85 1.92 -14.97
C TYR A 337 27.60 0.99 -14.01
N SER A 338 27.34 1.04 -12.69
CA SER A 338 28.03 0.16 -11.71
C SER A 338 27.41 -1.24 -11.60
N TYR A 339 26.24 -1.45 -12.19
CA TYR A 339 25.49 -2.72 -12.12
C TYR A 339 25.15 -3.21 -13.54
N PRO A 340 26.09 -3.89 -14.22
CA PRO A 340 25.90 -4.34 -15.61
C PRO A 340 24.64 -5.20 -15.82
N GLU A 341 24.27 -5.99 -14.81
CA GLU A 341 23.09 -6.86 -14.82
C GLU A 341 21.77 -6.07 -14.86
N LEU A 342 21.81 -4.78 -14.49
CA LEU A 342 20.65 -3.88 -14.46
C LEU A 342 20.72 -2.79 -15.54
N SER A 343 21.63 -2.89 -16.50
CA SER A 343 21.89 -1.86 -17.52
C SER A 343 20.63 -1.25 -18.16
N ASN A 344 19.58 -2.06 -18.39
CA ASN A 344 18.32 -1.62 -18.98
C ASN A 344 17.15 -1.44 -17.99
N THR A 345 17.36 -1.67 -16.68
CA THR A 345 16.29 -1.68 -15.66
C THR A 345 16.64 -0.94 -14.37
N TRP A 346 17.87 -0.43 -14.21
CA TRP A 346 18.32 0.27 -13.00
C TRP A 346 17.40 1.44 -12.61
N TYR A 347 16.86 2.17 -13.59
CA TYR A 347 15.99 3.32 -13.35
C TYR A 347 14.64 2.91 -12.77
N LEU A 348 14.11 1.73 -13.13
CA LEU A 348 12.88 1.18 -12.55
C LEU A 348 13.08 0.88 -11.06
N VAL A 349 14.22 0.28 -10.72
CA VAL A 349 14.64 -0.02 -9.35
C VAL A 349 14.86 1.27 -8.56
N ALA A 350 15.59 2.23 -9.13
CA ALA A 350 15.85 3.51 -8.50
C ALA A 350 14.53 4.26 -8.23
N ILE A 351 13.66 4.39 -9.23
CA ILE A 351 12.34 5.05 -9.12
C ILE A 351 11.48 4.40 -8.04
N ALA A 352 11.44 3.07 -7.97
CA ALA A 352 10.71 2.36 -6.92
C ALA A 352 11.27 2.69 -5.51
N CYS A 353 12.59 2.73 -5.36
CA CYS A 353 13.25 3.08 -4.11
C CYS A 353 12.99 4.55 -3.72
N ILE A 354 13.24 5.51 -4.60
CA ILE A 354 13.07 6.95 -4.29
C ILE A 354 11.61 7.32 -4.07
N SER A 355 10.67 6.66 -4.76
CA SER A 355 9.23 6.83 -4.52
C SER A 355 8.89 6.40 -3.09
N GLN A 356 9.44 5.27 -2.63
CA GLN A 356 9.28 4.84 -1.24
C GLN A 356 9.95 5.79 -0.24
N LEU A 357 11.14 6.31 -0.56
CA LEU A 357 11.82 7.32 0.26
C LEU A 357 11.11 8.69 0.23
N ASN A 358 10.00 8.79 -0.50
CA ASN A 358 9.21 10.01 -0.71
C ASN A 358 10.08 11.14 -1.27
N LEU A 359 10.92 10.86 -2.27
CA LEU A 359 11.74 11.83 -3.01
C LEU A 359 11.18 12.05 -4.43
N PRO A 360 9.92 12.51 -4.59
CA PRO A 360 9.28 12.64 -5.91
C PRO A 360 10.04 13.57 -6.86
N GLU A 361 10.74 14.57 -6.33
CA GLU A 361 11.52 15.53 -7.12
C GLU A 361 12.72 14.90 -7.86
N ASP A 362 13.19 13.72 -7.44
CA ASP A 362 14.26 12.99 -8.13
C ASP A 362 13.73 12.05 -9.23
N VAL A 363 12.43 11.74 -9.22
CA VAL A 363 11.76 10.89 -10.21
C VAL A 363 11.90 11.45 -11.64
N PRO A 364 11.58 12.73 -11.93
CA PRO A 364 11.74 13.26 -13.27
C PRO A 364 13.20 13.32 -13.72
N ILE A 365 14.14 13.54 -12.80
CA ILE A 365 15.58 13.56 -13.11
C ILE A 365 16.05 12.17 -13.56
N ILE A 366 15.74 11.12 -12.79
CA ILE A 366 16.09 9.73 -13.14
C ILE A 366 15.40 9.31 -14.44
N CYS A 367 14.13 9.65 -14.60
CA CYS A 367 13.40 9.38 -15.83
C CYS A 367 14.09 10.05 -17.02
N TYR A 368 14.36 11.36 -16.95
CA TYR A 368 14.95 12.09 -18.06
C TYR A 368 16.35 11.57 -18.41
N PHE A 369 17.19 11.28 -17.41
CA PHE A 369 18.48 10.67 -17.64
C PHE A 369 18.37 9.28 -18.28
N ALA A 370 17.44 8.41 -17.84
CA ALA A 370 17.20 7.12 -18.46
C ALA A 370 16.76 7.25 -19.93
N LEU A 371 15.93 8.25 -20.25
CA LEU A 371 15.52 8.54 -21.63
C LEU A 371 16.71 8.94 -22.50
N GLN A 372 17.65 9.74 -21.97
CA GLN A 372 18.84 10.13 -22.72
C GLN A 372 19.85 8.99 -22.84
N GLN A 373 20.05 8.24 -21.76
CA GLN A 373 20.95 7.09 -21.71
C GLN A 373 20.53 6.02 -22.71
N GLU A 374 19.23 5.72 -22.81
CA GLU A 374 18.72 4.73 -23.74
C GLU A 374 19.07 5.10 -25.18
N LEU A 375 19.24 6.37 -25.52
CA LEU A 375 19.61 6.78 -26.88
C LEU A 375 21.10 6.59 -27.19
N LEU A 376 21.97 6.36 -26.20
CA LEU A 376 23.42 6.28 -26.42
C LEU A 376 23.85 4.97 -27.11
N GLN A 377 24.80 5.06 -28.04
CA GLN A 377 25.48 3.90 -28.62
C GLN A 377 26.36 3.20 -27.55
N GLN A 378 26.26 1.86 -27.48
CA GLN A 378 27.02 1.05 -26.51
C GLN A 378 28.55 1.13 -26.67
N GLN A 379 29.06 1.64 -27.81
CA GLN A 379 30.50 1.78 -28.08
C GLN A 379 31.18 3.00 -27.42
N LEU A 380 30.42 3.84 -26.69
CA LEU A 380 31.01 4.74 -25.71
C LEU A 380 31.52 3.90 -24.53
N GLU A 381 32.64 3.20 -24.72
CA GLU A 381 33.38 2.58 -23.63
C GLU A 381 33.62 3.64 -22.56
N VAL A 382 33.11 3.38 -21.35
CA VAL A 382 33.54 3.68 -19.97
C VAL A 382 34.74 4.63 -19.70
N GLN A 383 35.59 4.95 -20.66
CA GLN A 383 36.77 5.81 -20.53
C GLN A 383 36.47 7.30 -20.37
N ASP A 384 35.30 7.82 -20.76
CA ASP A 384 34.97 9.25 -20.60
C ASP A 384 33.82 9.48 -19.61
N ASN A 385 34.05 9.12 -18.35
CA ASN A 385 33.19 9.48 -17.21
C ASN A 385 32.81 10.97 -17.20
N SER A 386 33.62 11.84 -17.81
CA SER A 386 33.36 13.28 -17.86
C SER A 386 32.11 13.61 -18.69
N TYR A 387 31.91 12.94 -19.84
CA TYR A 387 30.72 13.18 -20.68
C TYR A 387 29.44 12.68 -20.00
N LEU A 388 29.47 11.49 -19.38
CA LEU A 388 28.30 10.95 -18.68
C LEU A 388 27.93 11.79 -17.46
N LEU A 389 28.93 12.28 -16.71
CA LEU A 389 28.71 13.21 -15.61
C LEU A 389 28.13 14.53 -16.12
N GLN A 390 28.62 15.04 -17.25
CA GLN A 390 28.06 16.24 -17.88
C GLN A 390 26.61 16.00 -18.32
N LEU A 391 26.31 14.89 -19.00
CA LEU A 391 24.95 14.55 -19.41
C LEU A 391 24.00 14.42 -18.21
N ALA A 392 24.46 13.78 -17.12
CA ALA A 392 23.68 13.70 -15.88
C ALA A 392 23.41 15.09 -15.28
N GLN A 393 24.42 15.97 -15.28
CA GLN A 393 24.26 17.35 -14.84
C GLN A 393 23.33 18.15 -15.75
N ASP A 394 23.46 18.02 -17.06
CA ASP A 394 22.59 18.66 -18.05
C ASP A 394 21.13 18.20 -17.89
N CYS A 395 20.90 16.93 -17.56
CA CYS A 395 19.58 16.39 -17.24
C CYS A 395 19.00 17.05 -15.97
N ILE A 396 19.79 17.16 -14.90
CA ILE A 396 19.39 17.82 -13.65
C ILE A 396 19.02 19.28 -13.95
N ASP A 397 19.94 20.03 -14.57
CA ASP A 397 19.76 21.46 -14.86
C ASP A 397 18.53 21.69 -15.76
N SER A 398 18.31 20.83 -16.75
CA SER A 398 17.16 20.93 -17.67
C SER A 398 15.83 20.67 -16.95
N VAL A 399 15.76 19.64 -16.10
CA VAL A 399 14.55 19.32 -15.33
C VAL A 399 14.26 20.42 -14.31
N GLU A 400 15.27 20.88 -13.57
CA GLU A 400 15.11 21.97 -12.60
C GLU A 400 14.69 23.27 -13.28
N LYS A 401 15.26 23.60 -14.44
CA LYS A 401 14.84 24.77 -15.22
C LYS A 401 13.40 24.63 -15.69
N HIS A 402 12.98 23.47 -16.18
CA HIS A 402 11.60 23.23 -16.61
C HIS A 402 10.59 23.36 -15.47
N GLN A 403 10.96 22.93 -14.27
CA GLN A 403 10.10 23.05 -13.09
C GLN A 403 9.98 24.49 -12.57
N ASN A 404 11.01 25.31 -12.79
CA ASN A 404 11.07 26.68 -12.27
C ASN A 404 10.68 27.77 -13.30
N ASP A 405 10.76 27.49 -14.60
CA ASP A 405 10.40 28.39 -15.69
C ASP A 405 9.31 27.79 -16.58
N SER A 406 8.08 28.30 -16.44
CA SER A 406 6.93 27.83 -17.22
C SER A 406 7.04 28.03 -18.72
N ASN A 407 7.97 28.87 -19.20
CA ASN A 407 8.20 29.08 -20.63
C ASN A 407 9.26 28.13 -21.20
N PHE A 408 10.07 27.49 -20.35
CA PHE A 408 11.07 26.53 -20.79
C PHE A 408 10.40 25.19 -21.09
N GLN A 409 10.57 24.67 -22.31
CA GLN A 409 10.12 23.32 -22.67
C GLN A 409 11.30 22.36 -22.55
N LEU A 410 11.08 21.25 -21.83
CA LEU A 410 12.09 20.22 -21.68
C LEU A 410 12.40 19.58 -23.05
N PRO A 411 13.65 19.63 -23.56
CA PRO A 411 13.98 19.07 -24.86
C PRO A 411 13.80 17.55 -24.88
N GLU A 412 13.36 16.98 -26.00
CA GLU A 412 13.18 15.51 -26.13
C GLU A 412 14.52 14.75 -26.12
N ILE A 413 15.53 15.33 -26.79
CA ILE A 413 16.86 14.76 -26.98
C ILE A 413 17.88 15.85 -26.70
N ILE A 414 18.82 15.58 -25.79
CA ILE A 414 19.95 16.46 -25.50
C ILE A 414 21.31 15.79 -25.74
N ILE A 415 21.33 14.48 -26.03
CA ILE A 415 22.55 13.80 -26.45
C ILE A 415 23.03 14.31 -27.81
N LYS A 416 24.35 14.28 -28.04
CA LYS A 416 24.91 14.66 -29.34
C LYS A 416 24.47 13.67 -30.43
N PRO A 417 24.11 14.14 -31.64
CA PRO A 417 23.62 13.27 -32.72
C PRO A 417 24.56 12.10 -33.06
N GLU A 418 25.87 12.33 -33.03
CA GLU A 418 26.90 11.32 -33.28
C GLU A 418 26.91 10.17 -32.26
N TYR A 419 26.32 10.37 -31.08
CA TYR A 419 26.22 9.35 -30.03
C TYR A 419 24.88 8.62 -30.01
N SER A 420 23.92 9.01 -30.86
CA SER A 420 22.60 8.37 -30.93
C SER A 420 22.68 6.99 -31.59
N LYS A 421 22.08 5.97 -30.96
CA LYS A 421 21.93 4.63 -31.53
C LYS A 421 20.80 4.52 -32.56
N TYR A 422 19.90 5.52 -32.59
CA TYR A 422 18.78 5.57 -33.52
C TYR A 422 19.07 6.53 -34.66
N SER A 423 18.71 6.11 -35.87
CA SER A 423 18.92 6.89 -37.10
C SER A 423 17.81 7.91 -37.32
N THR A 424 16.65 7.75 -36.67
CA THR A 424 15.50 8.65 -36.81
C THR A 424 14.94 9.09 -35.45
N PRO A 425 14.40 10.33 -35.34
CA PRO A 425 13.72 10.79 -34.13
C PRO A 425 12.49 9.96 -33.75
N ASP A 426 11.80 9.34 -34.71
CA ASP A 426 10.59 8.56 -34.45
C ASP A 426 10.88 7.24 -33.74
N GLU A 427 11.98 6.57 -34.10
CA GLU A 427 12.46 5.37 -33.39
C GLU A 427 12.87 5.70 -31.96
N ALA A 428 13.61 6.80 -31.76
CA ALA A 428 13.98 7.30 -30.43
C ALA A 428 12.74 7.57 -29.57
N ARG A 429 11.74 8.27 -30.13
CA ARG A 429 10.49 8.59 -29.43
C ARG A 429 9.71 7.36 -29.01
N LYS A 430 9.63 6.32 -29.84
CA LYS A 430 8.91 5.08 -29.51
C LYS A 430 9.53 4.38 -28.30
N VAL A 431 10.86 4.33 -28.22
CA VAL A 431 11.56 3.69 -27.11
C VAL A 431 11.49 4.53 -25.84
N GLN A 432 11.62 5.86 -25.96
CA GLN A 432 11.39 6.78 -24.85
C GLN A 432 9.97 6.67 -24.27
N GLN A 433 8.95 6.57 -25.13
CA GLN A 433 7.56 6.37 -24.71
C GLN A 433 7.39 5.06 -23.91
N ASN A 434 7.98 3.96 -24.38
CA ASN A 434 7.95 2.67 -23.65
C ASN A 434 8.59 2.78 -22.26
N ILE A 435 9.73 3.47 -22.12
CA ILE A 435 10.38 3.72 -20.82
C ILE A 435 9.45 4.50 -19.89
N ILE A 436 8.81 5.55 -20.39
CA ILE A 436 7.89 6.37 -19.60
C ILE A 436 6.69 5.54 -19.13
N ASP A 437 6.13 4.69 -19.99
CA ASP A 437 4.99 3.84 -19.63
C ASP A 437 5.39 2.75 -18.63
N GLN A 438 6.59 2.17 -18.74
CA GLN A 438 7.15 1.28 -17.73
C GLN A 438 7.36 1.99 -16.38
N ILE A 439 7.86 3.22 -16.38
CA ILE A 439 8.03 4.02 -15.17
C ILE A 439 6.68 4.33 -14.51
N ARG A 440 5.67 4.74 -15.30
CA ARG A 440 4.30 4.96 -14.82
C ARG A 440 3.73 3.68 -14.21
N GLU A 441 3.94 2.56 -14.88
CA GLU A 441 3.47 1.25 -14.41
C GLU A 441 4.20 0.80 -13.14
N VAL A 442 5.50 1.05 -12.99
CA VAL A 442 6.24 0.83 -11.74
C VAL A 442 5.62 1.63 -10.61
N ILE A 443 5.46 2.95 -10.79
CA ILE A 443 4.91 3.86 -9.77
C ILE A 443 3.49 3.43 -9.37
N LEU A 444 2.68 2.96 -10.33
CA LEU A 444 1.36 2.41 -10.08
C LEU A 444 1.42 1.08 -9.32
N LYS A 445 2.21 0.11 -9.77
CA LYS A 445 2.32 -1.21 -9.13
C LYS A 445 2.87 -1.13 -7.71
N ILE A 446 3.87 -0.31 -7.44
CA ILE A 446 4.43 -0.17 -6.09
C ILE A 446 3.47 0.56 -5.13
N SER A 447 2.39 1.20 -5.61
CA SER A 447 1.42 1.91 -4.76
C SER A 447 0.78 1.01 -3.70
N VAL A 448 0.65 -0.29 -3.97
CA VAL A 448 0.14 -1.29 -3.01
C VAL A 448 1.18 -1.73 -2.00
N MET A 449 2.45 -1.39 -2.21
CA MET A 449 3.58 -1.72 -1.34
C MET A 449 4.07 -0.51 -0.54
N ILE A 450 3.94 0.70 -1.08
CA ILE A 450 4.40 1.96 -0.46
C ILE A 450 3.27 2.88 -0.01
N GLY A 451 2.04 2.59 -0.43
CA GLY A 451 0.87 3.44 -0.26
C GLY A 451 0.63 4.39 -1.44
N MET A 452 -0.65 4.66 -1.72
CA MET A 452 -1.06 5.58 -2.79
C MET A 452 -0.48 7.00 -2.68
N PRO A 453 -0.33 7.61 -1.48
CA PRO A 453 0.13 9.00 -1.38
C PRO A 453 1.52 9.23 -2.00
N LYS A 454 2.49 8.35 -1.72
CA LYS A 454 3.84 8.44 -2.26
C LYS A 454 3.87 8.19 -3.77
N SER A 455 3.12 7.21 -4.26
CA SER A 455 2.96 6.97 -5.70
C SER A 455 2.31 8.15 -6.42
N ILE A 456 1.32 8.83 -5.82
CA ILE A 456 0.70 10.03 -6.40
C ILE A 456 1.73 11.17 -6.49
N ASN A 457 2.55 11.37 -5.45
CA ASN A 457 3.63 12.36 -5.48
C ASN A 457 4.64 12.06 -6.60
N ALA A 458 5.10 10.81 -6.69
CA ALA A 458 6.02 10.37 -7.74
C ALA A 458 5.42 10.55 -9.15
N MET A 459 4.16 10.14 -9.35
CA MET A 459 3.47 10.29 -10.64
C MET A 459 3.26 11.76 -11.02
N ALA A 460 2.92 12.62 -10.05
CA ALA A 460 2.75 14.05 -10.27
C ALA A 460 4.08 14.72 -10.65
N ALA A 461 5.18 14.37 -9.97
CA ALA A 461 6.51 14.88 -10.28
C ALA A 461 7.01 14.37 -11.63
N LEU A 462 6.83 13.08 -11.93
CA LEU A 462 7.10 12.51 -13.25
C LEU A 462 6.37 13.29 -14.34
N LYS A 463 5.05 13.46 -14.21
CA LYS A 463 4.25 14.24 -15.16
C LYS A 463 4.80 15.65 -15.35
N SER A 464 5.20 16.32 -14.27
CA SER A 464 5.73 17.69 -14.32
C SER A 464 7.10 17.80 -14.99
N GLY A 465 7.89 16.72 -15.03
CA GLY A 465 9.22 16.69 -15.65
C GLY A 465 9.30 15.77 -16.87
N THR A 466 8.16 15.47 -17.50
CA THR A 466 8.08 14.72 -18.76
C THR A 466 7.87 15.70 -19.92
N PRO A 467 8.65 15.63 -21.02
CA PRO A 467 8.42 16.48 -22.20
C PRO A 467 6.97 16.37 -22.69
N SER A 468 6.38 17.49 -23.12
CA SER A 468 4.94 17.58 -23.44
C SER A 468 4.48 16.57 -24.49
N THR A 469 5.37 16.16 -25.38
CA THR A 469 5.12 15.16 -26.43
C THR A 469 4.86 13.75 -25.89
N PHE A 470 5.31 13.43 -24.68
CA PHE A 470 5.04 12.14 -24.02
C PHE A 470 3.95 12.22 -22.94
N THR A 471 3.26 13.36 -22.83
CA THR A 471 2.16 13.54 -21.88
C THR A 471 0.83 13.09 -22.49
N ALA A 472 0.00 12.42 -21.69
CA ALA A 472 -1.33 12.01 -22.12
C ALA A 472 -2.22 13.26 -22.34
N THR A 473 -2.76 13.42 -23.55
CA THR A 473 -3.77 14.46 -23.81
C THR A 473 -5.11 14.03 -23.21
N THR A 474 -5.94 14.98 -22.76
CA THR A 474 -7.26 14.67 -22.17
C THR A 474 -8.21 13.97 -23.14
N SER A 475 -7.99 14.12 -24.44
CA SER A 475 -8.79 13.52 -25.51
C SER A 475 -8.43 12.03 -25.77
N SER A 476 -7.28 11.56 -25.26
CA SER A 476 -6.76 10.20 -25.43
C SER A 476 -6.64 9.43 -24.10
N ALA A 477 -7.35 9.86 -23.05
CA ALA A 477 -7.25 9.29 -21.69
C ALA A 477 -7.92 7.90 -21.56
N ILE A 478 -7.55 6.97 -22.44
CA ILE A 478 -7.92 5.57 -22.37
C ILE A 478 -6.87 4.89 -21.45
N PRO A 479 -7.29 4.21 -20.38
CA PRO A 479 -6.37 3.40 -19.57
C PRO A 479 -5.72 2.31 -20.44
N HIS A 480 -4.46 1.97 -20.16
CA HIS A 480 -3.80 0.88 -20.88
C HIS A 480 -4.46 -0.45 -20.53
N ARG A 481 -4.99 -0.55 -19.31
CA ARG A 481 -5.72 -1.73 -18.84
C ARG A 481 -7.18 -1.64 -19.27
N PRO A 482 -7.79 -2.75 -19.72
CA PRO A 482 -9.22 -2.80 -19.95
C PRO A 482 -10.01 -2.40 -18.69
N SER A 483 -11.10 -1.66 -18.88
CA SER A 483 -11.96 -1.25 -17.77
C SER A 483 -12.95 -2.36 -17.42
N MET A 484 -13.18 -2.61 -16.12
CA MET A 484 -14.24 -3.50 -15.64
C MET A 484 -15.64 -3.02 -16.01
N ILE A 485 -15.79 -1.77 -16.46
CA ILE A 485 -17.05 -1.21 -16.96
C ILE A 485 -16.98 -1.16 -18.48
N ARG A 486 -17.93 -1.81 -19.16
CA ARG A 486 -17.96 -1.91 -20.62
C ARG A 486 -18.15 -0.53 -21.26
N PRO A 487 -17.37 -0.20 -22.30
CA PRO A 487 -17.52 1.06 -23.05
C PRO A 487 -18.89 1.21 -23.73
N GLU A 488 -19.48 0.08 -24.16
CA GLU A 488 -20.74 0.03 -24.94
C GLU A 488 -22.01 0.03 -24.10
N ALA A 489 -21.91 0.02 -22.76
CA ALA A 489 -23.05 0.26 -21.91
C ALA A 489 -23.50 1.71 -22.16
N THR A 490 -24.52 1.88 -23.01
CA THR A 490 -25.09 3.17 -23.42
C THR A 490 -24.97 4.17 -22.28
N PRO A 491 -24.28 5.32 -22.47
CA PRO A 491 -24.24 6.34 -21.45
C PRO A 491 -25.68 6.78 -21.24
N THR A 492 -26.31 6.27 -20.18
CA THR A 492 -27.46 6.95 -19.61
C THR A 492 -27.00 8.40 -19.40
N PRO A 493 -27.87 9.41 -19.60
CA PRO A 493 -27.50 10.82 -19.47
C PRO A 493 -26.81 11.19 -18.12
N SER A 494 -26.81 10.27 -17.15
CA SER A 494 -26.19 10.34 -15.83
C SER A 494 -24.88 9.56 -15.62
N GLY A 495 -24.36 8.78 -16.58
CA GLY A 495 -23.11 8.01 -16.40
C GLY A 495 -23.15 6.96 -15.29
N THR A 496 -24.33 6.38 -15.04
CA THR A 496 -24.62 5.47 -13.92
C THR A 496 -24.22 4.03 -14.20
N VAL A 497 -23.41 3.43 -13.33
CA VAL A 497 -23.02 2.01 -13.38
C VAL A 497 -24.23 1.10 -13.12
N THR A 498 -24.47 0.13 -14.01
CA THR A 498 -25.49 -0.93 -13.84
C THR A 498 -24.82 -2.30 -13.69
N PRO A 499 -25.49 -3.32 -13.11
CA PRO A 499 -24.93 -4.67 -13.04
C PRO A 499 -24.54 -5.23 -14.43
N GLU A 500 -25.29 -4.88 -15.46
CA GLU A 500 -25.08 -5.32 -16.85
C GLU A 500 -23.90 -4.63 -17.52
N SER A 501 -23.51 -3.45 -17.03
CA SER A 501 -22.33 -2.71 -17.51
C SER A 501 -21.00 -3.31 -17.04
N ILE A 502 -21.03 -4.24 -16.07
CA ILE A 502 -19.82 -4.86 -15.52
C ILE A 502 -19.38 -6.02 -16.41
N ASP A 503 -18.10 -6.00 -16.80
CA ASP A 503 -17.54 -7.05 -17.64
C ASP A 503 -17.06 -8.27 -16.84
N THR A 504 -17.98 -9.21 -16.63
CA THR A 504 -17.66 -10.47 -15.94
C THR A 504 -16.66 -11.34 -16.68
N GLY A 505 -16.53 -11.19 -18.01
CA GLY A 505 -15.51 -11.92 -18.78
C GLY A 505 -14.10 -11.44 -18.43
N LEU A 506 -13.90 -10.12 -18.46
CA LEU A 506 -12.64 -9.50 -18.06
C LEU A 506 -12.28 -9.85 -16.61
N LEU A 507 -13.22 -9.68 -15.68
CA LEU A 507 -12.96 -9.96 -14.25
C LEU A 507 -12.59 -11.43 -14.02
N SER A 508 -13.24 -12.38 -14.70
CA SER A 508 -12.87 -13.80 -14.62
C SER A 508 -11.45 -14.02 -15.12
N HIS A 509 -11.07 -13.38 -16.24
CA HIS A 509 -9.71 -13.47 -16.79
C HIS A 509 -8.66 -12.86 -15.84
N GLU A 510 -8.95 -11.72 -15.23
CA GLU A 510 -8.06 -11.11 -14.23
C GLU A 510 -7.83 -11.99 -13.00
N LEU A 511 -8.87 -12.71 -12.56
CA LEU A 511 -8.75 -13.66 -11.43
C LEU A 511 -7.84 -14.83 -11.78
N THR A 512 -8.03 -15.44 -12.96
CA THR A 512 -7.15 -16.51 -13.46
C THR A 512 -5.70 -16.01 -13.58
N ARG A 513 -5.47 -14.89 -14.26
CA ARG A 513 -4.15 -14.27 -14.40
C ARG A 513 -3.52 -13.94 -13.03
N GLY A 514 -4.33 -13.49 -12.07
CA GLY A 514 -3.91 -13.26 -10.70
C GLY A 514 -3.43 -14.51 -9.98
N SER A 515 -4.11 -15.64 -10.19
CA SER A 515 -3.70 -16.94 -9.65
C SER A 515 -2.38 -17.42 -10.26
N ASP A 516 -2.24 -17.29 -11.58
CA ASP A 516 -1.00 -17.65 -12.29
C ASP A 516 0.17 -16.80 -11.79
N PHE A 517 -0.03 -15.49 -11.67
CA PHE A 517 0.99 -14.59 -11.16
C PHE A 517 1.33 -14.88 -9.68
N TRP A 518 0.34 -15.13 -8.83
CA TRP A 518 0.56 -15.53 -7.44
C TRP A 518 1.41 -16.82 -7.36
N ASN A 519 1.09 -17.82 -8.19
CA ASN A 519 1.81 -19.09 -8.25
C ASN A 519 3.22 -18.95 -8.84
N SER A 520 3.43 -18.00 -9.75
CA SER A 520 4.76 -17.68 -10.27
C SER A 520 5.66 -17.12 -9.17
N ILE A 521 5.13 -16.26 -8.28
CA ILE A 521 5.89 -15.68 -7.16
C ILE A 521 6.12 -16.73 -6.07
N TYR A 522 5.07 -17.46 -5.68
CA TYR A 522 5.10 -18.43 -4.59
C TYR A 522 4.86 -19.84 -5.12
N SER A 523 5.88 -20.70 -5.07
CA SER A 523 5.76 -22.09 -5.55
C SER A 523 4.62 -22.87 -4.88
N ASN A 524 4.18 -23.97 -5.51
CA ASN A 524 2.94 -24.69 -5.18
C ASN A 524 2.70 -25.16 -3.72
N LYS A 525 3.73 -25.21 -2.86
CA LYS A 525 3.54 -25.48 -1.41
C LYS A 525 3.55 -24.20 -0.57
N ILE A 526 4.18 -23.14 -1.08
CA ILE A 526 4.34 -21.85 -0.40
C ILE A 526 3.10 -20.98 -0.62
N ASN A 527 2.53 -20.98 -1.83
CA ASN A 527 1.32 -20.21 -2.16
C ASN A 527 0.14 -20.49 -1.18
N GLN A 528 -0.19 -21.76 -0.95
CA GLN A 528 -1.30 -22.19 -0.09
C GLN A 528 -1.02 -21.90 1.38
N ARG A 529 0.25 -22.07 1.81
CA ARG A 529 0.65 -21.74 3.17
C ARG A 529 0.51 -20.25 3.45
N ILE A 530 0.98 -19.38 2.55
CA ILE A 530 0.86 -17.93 2.72
C ILE A 530 -0.61 -17.52 2.71
N LYS A 531 -1.41 -18.03 1.76
CA LYS A 531 -2.85 -17.80 1.72
C LYS A 531 -3.52 -18.18 3.04
N SER A 532 -3.26 -19.37 3.56
CA SER A 532 -3.81 -19.84 4.84
C SER A 532 -3.39 -18.95 6.01
N GLN A 533 -2.14 -18.49 6.05
CA GLN A 533 -1.66 -17.56 7.08
C GLN A 533 -2.39 -16.21 7.03
N LEU A 534 -2.64 -15.68 5.82
CA LEU A 534 -3.34 -14.42 5.60
C LEU A 534 -4.82 -14.53 5.99
N LEU A 535 -5.50 -15.61 5.58
CA LEU A 535 -6.90 -15.89 5.96
C LEU A 535 -7.06 -15.99 7.49
N ASP A 536 -6.18 -16.73 8.14
CA ASP A 536 -6.21 -16.92 9.60
C ASP A 536 -5.80 -15.65 10.37
N ALA A 537 -5.12 -14.70 9.73
CA ALA A 537 -4.89 -13.38 10.31
C ALA A 537 -6.13 -12.49 10.20
N TYR A 538 -6.72 -12.41 9.01
CA TYR A 538 -7.97 -11.74 8.75
C TYR A 538 -8.49 -12.10 7.34
N PRO A 539 -9.68 -12.69 7.15
CA PRO A 539 -10.14 -13.08 5.81
C PRO A 539 -10.23 -11.93 4.80
N ASP A 540 -10.67 -10.74 5.22
CA ASP A 540 -10.68 -9.54 4.37
C ASP A 540 -9.29 -9.16 3.86
N LEU A 541 -8.22 -9.50 4.57
CA LEU A 541 -6.84 -9.25 4.12
C LEU A 541 -6.50 -10.09 2.88
N TRP A 542 -6.74 -11.41 2.95
CA TRP A 542 -6.53 -12.28 1.79
C TRP A 542 -7.43 -11.83 0.63
N TYR A 543 -8.70 -11.59 0.93
CA TYR A 543 -9.67 -11.18 -0.06
C TYR A 543 -9.21 -9.92 -0.82
N TYR A 544 -8.76 -8.90 -0.09
CA TYR A 544 -8.25 -7.67 -0.69
C TYR A 544 -6.97 -7.90 -1.51
N ILE A 545 -6.01 -8.66 -0.98
CA ILE A 545 -4.75 -8.99 -1.66
C ILE A 545 -5.02 -9.66 -3.00
N TYR A 546 -5.89 -10.66 -3.03
CA TYR A 546 -6.15 -11.42 -4.25
C TYR A 546 -6.99 -10.61 -5.25
N HIS A 547 -8.20 -10.19 -4.85
CA HIS A 547 -9.18 -9.60 -5.76
C HIS A 547 -8.91 -8.15 -6.15
N HIS A 548 -8.19 -7.38 -5.33
CA HIS A 548 -7.96 -5.95 -5.59
C HIS A 548 -6.49 -5.59 -5.84
N VAL A 549 -5.55 -6.51 -5.65
CA VAL A 549 -4.11 -6.24 -5.85
C VAL A 549 -3.47 -7.20 -6.85
N TYR A 550 -3.44 -8.51 -6.58
CA TYR A 550 -2.75 -9.46 -7.45
C TYR A 550 -3.46 -9.63 -8.79
N SER A 551 -4.77 -9.86 -8.78
CA SER A 551 -5.57 -10.09 -9.99
C SER A 551 -5.66 -8.87 -10.93
N PRO A 552 -6.09 -7.68 -10.48
CA PRO A 552 -6.25 -6.56 -11.39
C PRO A 552 -4.93 -5.82 -11.65
N LEU A 553 -4.04 -5.68 -10.66
CA LEU A 553 -2.88 -4.79 -10.76
C LEU A 553 -1.57 -5.53 -11.05
N LEU A 554 -1.09 -6.36 -10.13
CA LEU A 554 0.28 -6.91 -10.21
C LEU A 554 0.46 -7.91 -11.36
N SER A 555 -0.57 -8.72 -11.64
CA SER A 555 -0.53 -9.75 -12.67
C SER A 555 -0.63 -9.21 -14.11
N PHE A 556 -0.92 -7.93 -14.30
CA PHE A 556 -0.90 -7.32 -15.64
C PHE A 556 0.55 -7.06 -16.05
N THR A 557 1.06 -7.87 -16.97
CA THR A 557 2.48 -7.88 -17.36
C THR A 557 2.73 -7.30 -18.76
N ASP A 558 1.71 -6.74 -19.41
CA ASP A 558 1.80 -6.25 -20.80
C ASP A 558 2.70 -5.01 -20.93
N ILE A 559 2.81 -4.19 -19.87
CA ILE A 559 3.70 -3.02 -19.81
C ILE A 559 4.97 -3.33 -19.03
N LEU A 560 4.83 -3.90 -17.83
CA LEU A 560 5.94 -4.25 -16.94
C LEU A 560 5.94 -5.76 -16.67
N PRO A 561 6.89 -6.53 -17.22
CA PRO A 561 6.93 -7.97 -17.05
C PRO A 561 7.11 -8.41 -15.59
N GLY A 562 6.90 -9.70 -15.33
CA GLY A 562 6.93 -10.25 -13.97
C GLY A 562 8.28 -10.09 -13.26
N LYS A 563 9.38 -10.15 -14.02
CA LYS A 563 10.74 -9.96 -13.51
C LYS A 563 10.94 -8.55 -12.97
N GLU A 564 10.69 -7.53 -13.78
CA GLU A 564 10.84 -6.11 -13.44
C GLU A 564 9.81 -5.67 -12.39
N THR A 565 8.62 -6.27 -12.39
CA THR A 565 7.63 -6.12 -11.31
C THR A 565 8.21 -6.61 -9.98
N SER A 566 8.94 -7.74 -9.98
CA SER A 566 9.58 -8.28 -8.79
C SER A 566 10.77 -7.43 -8.33
N PHE A 567 11.56 -6.88 -9.25
CA PHE A 567 12.63 -5.92 -8.93
C PHE A 567 12.08 -4.66 -8.25
N SER A 568 11.01 -4.09 -8.81
CA SER A 568 10.33 -2.92 -8.23
C SER A 568 9.78 -3.21 -6.82
N ALA A 569 9.26 -4.42 -6.61
CA ALA A 569 8.80 -4.87 -5.30
C ALA A 569 9.95 -4.94 -4.28
N ILE A 570 11.06 -5.58 -4.65
CA ILE A 570 12.26 -5.66 -3.80
C ILE A 570 12.77 -4.25 -3.47
N ALA A 571 12.86 -3.38 -4.48
CA ALA A 571 13.42 -2.04 -4.38
C ALA A 571 12.68 -1.12 -3.41
N CYS A 572 11.35 -1.24 -3.35
CA CYS A 572 10.55 -0.46 -2.41
C CYS A 572 10.39 -1.14 -1.04
N MET A 573 10.68 -2.43 -0.89
CA MET A 573 10.59 -3.14 0.40
C MET A 573 11.84 -2.98 1.27
N ILE A 574 13.03 -2.93 0.68
CA ILE A 574 14.29 -2.74 1.43
C ILE A 574 14.28 -1.47 2.31
N PRO A 575 13.98 -0.26 1.79
CA PRO A 575 13.92 0.96 2.62
C PRO A 575 12.76 0.97 3.63
N GLN A 576 11.82 0.02 3.57
CA GLN A 576 10.71 -0.10 4.52
C GLN A 576 11.04 -0.95 5.74
N ASP A 577 12.14 -1.72 5.71
CA ASP A 577 12.47 -2.72 6.74
C ASP A 577 11.34 -3.74 6.96
N VAL A 578 10.84 -4.31 5.85
CA VAL A 578 9.76 -5.33 5.81
C VAL A 578 10.31 -6.69 5.34
N ASN A 579 11.36 -7.13 6.03
CA ASN A 579 12.13 -8.34 5.71
C ASN A 579 11.30 -9.64 5.58
N PRO A 580 10.22 -9.88 6.35
CA PRO A 580 9.38 -11.08 6.17
C PRO A 580 8.79 -11.19 4.76
N GLN A 581 8.33 -10.09 4.17
CA GLN A 581 7.79 -10.05 2.82
C GLN A 581 8.91 -10.10 1.78
N LEU A 582 9.97 -9.32 1.99
CA LEU A 582 11.13 -9.24 1.08
C LEU A 582 11.71 -10.63 0.76
N LYS A 583 11.82 -11.52 1.74
CA LYS A 583 12.33 -12.89 1.54
C LYS A 583 11.53 -13.67 0.49
N GLY A 584 10.21 -13.57 0.51
CA GLY A 584 9.33 -14.22 -0.48
C GLY A 584 9.52 -13.63 -1.88
N HIS A 585 9.63 -12.30 -1.97
CA HIS A 585 9.79 -11.60 -3.25
C HIS A 585 11.18 -11.78 -3.89
N LEU A 586 12.25 -11.95 -3.10
CA LEU A 586 13.56 -12.34 -3.61
C LEU A 586 13.49 -13.70 -4.33
N ARG A 587 12.81 -14.68 -3.71
CA ARG A 587 12.61 -15.99 -4.35
C ARG A 587 11.65 -15.90 -5.54
N GLY A 588 10.61 -15.08 -5.45
CA GLY A 588 9.67 -14.83 -6.54
C GLY A 588 10.32 -14.20 -7.77
N ALA A 589 11.30 -13.30 -7.58
CA ALA A 589 12.08 -12.75 -8.68
C ALA A 589 12.83 -13.85 -9.45
N LEU A 590 13.46 -14.80 -8.75
CA LEU A 590 14.10 -15.96 -9.39
C LEU A 590 13.08 -16.80 -10.19
N ASN A 591 11.90 -17.03 -9.62
CA ASN A 591 10.85 -17.80 -10.29
C ASN A 591 10.32 -17.08 -11.55
N ASN A 592 10.37 -15.75 -11.57
CA ASN A 592 10.04 -14.90 -12.72
C ASN A 592 11.19 -14.70 -13.70
N GLY A 593 12.26 -15.51 -13.60
CA GLY A 593 13.35 -15.53 -14.57
C GLY A 593 14.50 -14.57 -14.27
N ALA A 594 14.56 -13.97 -13.07
CA ALA A 594 15.76 -13.23 -12.66
C ALA A 594 16.91 -14.18 -12.29
N THR A 595 18.14 -13.72 -12.49
CA THR A 595 19.34 -14.38 -11.97
C THR A 595 19.61 -13.96 -10.53
N ARG A 596 20.46 -14.71 -9.81
CA ARG A 596 20.89 -14.33 -8.46
C ARG A 596 21.70 -13.03 -8.49
N GLU A 597 22.50 -12.87 -9.53
CA GLU A 597 23.35 -11.71 -9.79
C GLU A 597 22.50 -10.46 -10.00
N GLU A 598 21.47 -10.51 -10.86
CA GLU A 598 20.53 -9.41 -11.05
C GLU A 598 19.88 -8.99 -9.71
N ILE A 599 19.41 -9.96 -8.92
CA ILE A 599 18.76 -9.67 -7.63
C ILE A 599 19.75 -9.09 -6.61
N ASN A 600 20.99 -9.57 -6.59
CA ASN A 600 22.03 -9.02 -5.74
C ASN A 600 22.38 -7.58 -6.16
N SER A 601 22.43 -7.29 -7.46
CA SER A 601 22.61 -5.95 -8.00
C SER A 601 21.43 -5.03 -7.63
N VAL A 602 20.17 -5.51 -7.69
CA VAL A 602 19.01 -4.74 -7.21
C VAL A 602 19.16 -4.38 -5.74
N ARG A 603 19.53 -5.34 -4.90
CA ARG A 603 19.71 -5.10 -3.46
C ARG A 603 20.83 -4.10 -3.20
N ALA A 604 21.99 -4.27 -3.85
CA ALA A 604 23.14 -3.41 -3.67
C ALA A 604 22.81 -1.96 -4.10
N LEU A 605 22.19 -1.78 -5.27
CA LEU A 605 21.76 -0.48 -5.77
C LEU A 605 20.83 0.22 -4.78
N VAL A 606 19.84 -0.50 -4.23
CA VAL A 606 18.86 0.07 -3.31
C VAL A 606 19.48 0.42 -1.96
N ILE A 607 20.40 -0.40 -1.45
CA ILE A 607 21.14 -0.09 -0.23
C ILE A 607 22.00 1.17 -0.44
N GLU A 608 22.63 1.30 -1.60
CA GLU A 608 23.43 2.46 -1.93
C GLU A 608 22.60 3.75 -1.99
N ILE A 609 21.42 3.73 -2.62
CA ILE A 609 20.49 4.88 -2.60
C ILE A 609 20.13 5.26 -1.15
N CYS A 610 19.82 4.26 -0.32
CA CYS A 610 19.49 4.48 1.09
C CYS A 610 20.66 5.09 1.88
N GLU A 611 21.88 4.59 1.68
CA GLU A 611 23.10 5.11 2.31
C GLU A 611 23.43 6.53 1.84
N CYS A 612 23.23 6.84 0.55
CA CYS A 612 23.40 8.18 0.01
C CYS A 612 22.39 9.19 0.58
N LYS A 613 21.14 8.78 0.82
CA LYS A 613 20.15 9.63 1.51
C LYS A 613 20.56 9.91 2.96
N GLY A 614 21.26 8.96 3.60
CA GLY A 614 21.91 9.12 4.90
C GLY A 614 21.00 9.06 6.13
N ASP A 615 19.68 9.08 5.95
CA ASP A 615 18.69 9.08 7.03
C ASP A 615 17.88 7.78 7.13
N VAL A 616 18.18 6.79 6.28
CA VAL A 616 17.52 5.48 6.26
C VAL A 616 18.19 4.54 7.26
N THR A 617 17.40 4.01 8.19
CA THR A 617 17.88 3.07 9.21
C THR A 617 17.10 1.76 9.18
N TRP A 618 17.80 0.63 9.30
CA TRP A 618 17.20 -0.69 9.49
C TRP A 618 17.31 -1.10 10.96
N LYS A 619 16.23 -1.63 11.55
CA LYS A 619 16.14 -1.90 13.00
C LYS A 619 17.25 -2.81 13.53
N GLN A 620 17.72 -3.74 12.70
CA GLN A 620 18.79 -4.70 13.02
C GLN A 620 20.06 -4.46 12.18
N GLY A 621 20.21 -3.25 11.62
CA GLY A 621 21.31 -2.90 10.71
C GLY A 621 21.15 -3.47 9.30
N LYS A 622 21.97 -2.99 8.36
CA LYS A 622 21.90 -3.39 6.94
C LYS A 622 22.16 -4.88 6.70
N GLU A 623 22.91 -5.52 7.57
CA GLU A 623 23.19 -6.97 7.52
C GLU A 623 21.91 -7.82 7.71
N SER A 624 20.86 -7.24 8.28
CA SER A 624 19.57 -7.93 8.45
C SER A 624 18.75 -8.03 7.17
N ILE A 625 19.10 -7.29 6.12
CA ILE A 625 18.38 -7.30 4.84
C ILE A 625 18.58 -8.69 4.20
N PRO A 626 17.50 -9.47 3.98
CA PRO A 626 17.57 -10.83 3.46
C PRO A 626 18.40 -10.94 2.17
N GLN A 627 19.18 -12.02 2.06
CA GLN A 627 19.98 -12.42 0.90
C GLN A 627 19.44 -13.74 0.33
N LEU A 628 19.81 -14.08 -0.91
CA LEU A 628 19.35 -15.28 -1.62
C LEU A 628 20.25 -16.51 -1.46
#